data_AF-A0A9E3NV73-F1
#
_entry.id   AF-A0A9E3NV73-F1
#
_cell.length_a   1.000
_cell.length_b   1.000
_cell.length_c   1.000
_cell.angle_alpha   90.00
_cell.angle_beta   90.00
_cell.angle_gamma   90.00
#
_symmetry.space_group_name_H-M   'P 1'
#
loop_
_entity.id
_entity.type
_entity.pdbx_description
1 polymer ?
#
loop_
_entity_poly.entity_id
_entity_poly.type
_entity_poly.pdbx_seq_one_letter_code
_entity_poly.pdbx_strand_id
1 'polypeptide(L)'
;MNDEQAGLIENLASLQKLRKIVVLIAIGLIVLSLVQRMPIFVYGRVVLWATAGIVSILEGNTLKKLGQPAGNAWLNAAIYFAVSLVPLLAHR
;
A
#
# COMPACT_ATOMS: atom_id res chain seq x y z
N MET A 1 -29.60 -10.13 3.06
CA MET A 1 -28.29 -9.45 2.91
C MET A 1 -27.56 -10.24 1.86
N ASN A 2 -27.27 -9.67 0.68
CA ASN A 2 -26.79 -10.44 -0.48
C ASN A 2 -25.40 -11.03 -0.20
N ASP A 3 -25.19 -12.30 -0.53
CA ASP A 3 -23.89 -12.99 -0.40
C ASP A 3 -22.75 -12.24 -1.10
N GLU A 4 -23.07 -11.49 -2.17
CA GLU A 4 -22.15 -10.58 -2.86
C GLU A 4 -21.64 -9.42 -1.98
N GLN A 5 -22.51 -8.83 -1.15
CA GLN A 5 -22.10 -7.76 -0.24
C GLN A 5 -21.22 -8.30 0.89
N ALA A 6 -21.52 -9.51 1.39
CA ALA A 6 -20.70 -10.17 2.40
C ALA A 6 -19.28 -10.45 1.84
N GLY A 7 -19.17 -10.96 0.61
CA GLY A 7 -17.88 -11.21 -0.05
C GLY A 7 -17.07 -9.93 -0.31
N LEU A 8 -17.72 -8.82 -0.65
CA LEU A 8 -17.05 -7.53 -0.82
C LEU A 8 -16.51 -6.97 0.51
N ILE A 9 -17.22 -7.16 1.62
CA ILE A 9 -16.79 -6.72 2.96
C ILE A 9 -15.58 -7.55 3.43
N GLU A 10 -15.59 -8.86 3.23
CA GLU A 10 -14.46 -9.72 3.56
C GLU A 10 -13.22 -9.35 2.75
N ASN A 11 -13.40 -9.11 1.45
CA ASN A 11 -12.31 -8.67 0.57
C ASN A 11 -11.75 -7.31 1.01
N LEU A 12 -12.61 -6.35 1.40
CA LEU A 12 -12.19 -5.07 1.94
C LEU A 12 -11.32 -5.22 3.20
N ALA A 13 -11.75 -6.05 4.15
CA ALA A 13 -11.00 -6.32 5.38
C ALA A 13 -9.63 -6.97 5.07
N SER A 14 -9.60 -7.89 4.11
CA SER A 14 -8.37 -8.51 3.61
C SER A 14 -7.41 -7.50 2.99
N LEU A 15 -7.90 -6.62 2.11
CA LEU A 15 -7.11 -5.54 1.50
C LEU A 15 -6.54 -4.58 2.55
N GLN A 16 -7.35 -4.18 3.54
CA GLN A 16 -6.90 -3.31 4.63
C GLN A 16 -5.80 -3.97 5.47
N LYS A 17 -5.95 -5.25 5.79
CA LYS A 17 -4.95 -6.04 6.52
C LYS A 17 -3.66 -6.16 5.70
N LEU A 18 -3.77 -6.49 4.42
CA LEU A 18 -2.63 -6.58 3.50
C LEU A 18 -1.88 -5.25 3.43
N ARG A 19 -2.59 -4.13 3.24
CA ARG A 19 -1.96 -2.79 3.22
C ARG A 19 -1.16 -2.52 4.49
N LYS A 20 -1.74 -2.79 5.67
CA LYS A 20 -1.05 -2.58 6.95
C LYS A 20 0.23 -3.41 7.04
N ILE A 21 0.18 -4.68 6.65
CA ILE A 21 1.36 -5.57 6.64
C ILE A 21 2.42 -5.04 5.68
N VAL A 22 2.04 -4.71 4.44
CA VAL A 22 2.97 -4.19 3.42
C VAL A 22 3.65 -2.91 3.89
N VAL A 23 2.89 -1.96 4.47
CA VAL A 23 3.43 -0.71 5.01
C VAL A 23 4.37 -0.98 6.18
N LEU A 24 4.02 -1.89 7.09
CA LEU A 24 4.88 -2.27 8.22
C LEU A 24 6.23 -2.83 7.75
N ILE A 25 6.20 -3.74 6.77
CA ILE A 25 7.42 -4.32 6.19
C ILE A 25 8.22 -3.23 5.46
N ALA A 26 7.58 -2.33 4.72
CA ALA A 26 8.25 -1.22 4.04
C ALA A 26 8.99 -0.31 5.04
N ILE A 27 8.37 0.00 6.19
CA ILE A 27 9.01 0.75 7.28
C ILE A 27 10.19 -0.04 7.86
N GLY A 28 10.03 -1.35 8.09
CA GLY A 28 11.12 -2.22 8.53
C GLY A 28 12.32 -2.19 7.57
N LEU A 29 12.07 -2.24 6.26
CA LEU A 29 13.12 -2.12 5.24
C LEU A 29 13.78 -0.74 5.21
N ILE A 30 13.04 0.34 5.54
CA ILE A 30 13.66 1.67 5.71
C ILE A 30 14.67 1.62 6.86
N VAL A 31 14.28 1.12 8.03
CA VAL A 31 15.19 0.99 9.18
C VAL A 31 16.40 0.12 8.82
N LEU A 32 16.17 -1.03 8.19
CA LEU A 32 17.25 -1.92 7.75
C LEU A 32 18.17 -1.24 6.72
N SER A 33 17.64 -0.42 5.81
CA SER A 33 18.46 0.32 4.83
C SER A 33 19.36 1.39 5.46
N LEU A 34 19.00 1.90 6.65
CA LEU A 34 19.81 2.84 7.41
C LEU A 34 20.96 2.14 8.15
N VAL A 35 20.71 0.93 8.66
CA VAL A 35 21.72 0.12 9.37
C VAL A 35 22.65 -0.58 8.38
N GLN A 36 22.09 -1.14 7.31
CA GLN A 36 22.78 -1.90 6.28
C GLN A 36 22.45 -1.31 4.91
N ARG A 37 23.42 -0.65 4.28
CA ARG A 37 23.25 -0.03 2.95
C ARG A 37 23.31 -1.06 1.82
N MET A 38 22.44 -2.06 1.86
CA MET A 38 22.29 -3.03 0.77
C MET A 38 21.23 -2.56 -0.24
N PRO A 39 21.51 -2.64 -1.54
CA PRO A 39 20.57 -2.21 -2.58
C PRO A 39 19.26 -3.00 -2.56
N ILE A 40 19.29 -4.25 -2.08
CA ILE A 40 18.07 -5.07 -1.96
C ILE A 40 17.02 -4.47 -1.01
N PHE A 41 17.44 -3.79 0.06
CA PHE A 41 16.51 -3.11 0.96
C PHE A 41 15.90 -1.87 0.31
N VAL A 42 16.65 -1.20 -0.57
CA VAL A 42 16.19 -0.07 -1.38
C VAL A 42 15.16 -0.52 -2.41
N TYR A 43 15.42 -1.58 -3.17
CA TYR A 43 14.44 -2.10 -4.12
C TYR A 43 13.22 -2.70 -3.42
N GLY A 44 13.43 -3.43 -2.32
CA GLY A 44 12.35 -4.00 -1.52
C GLY A 44 11.39 -2.94 -0.98
N ARG A 45 11.89 -1.83 -0.43
CA ARG A 45 11.01 -0.73 0.04
C ARG A 45 10.26 -0.07 -1.11
N VAL A 46 10.88 0.12 -2.28
CA VAL A 46 10.23 0.71 -3.47
C VAL A 46 9.04 -0.16 -3.89
N VAL A 47 9.28 -1.47 -4.02
CA VAL A 47 8.24 -2.43 -4.41
C VAL A 47 7.11 -2.43 -3.39
N LEU A 48 7.41 -2.53 -2.09
CA LEU A 48 6.38 -2.56 -1.05
C LEU A 48 5.56 -1.26 -1.00
N TRP A 49 6.17 -0.09 -1.14
CA TRP A 49 5.43 1.17 -1.20
C TRP A 49 4.54 1.24 -2.45
N ALA A 50 5.03 0.80 -3.62
CA ALA A 50 4.21 0.69 -4.81
C ALA A 50 3.02 -0.27 -4.61
N THR A 51 3.27 -1.43 -3.98
CA THR A 51 2.21 -2.38 -3.62
C THR A 51 1.18 -1.76 -2.68
N ALA A 52 1.60 -1.03 -1.64
CA ALA A 52 0.68 -0.30 -0.76
C ALA A 52 -0.19 0.71 -1.52
N GLY A 53 0.39 1.38 -2.53
CA GLY A 53 -0.30 2.23 -3.49
C GLY A 53 -1.42 1.50 -4.23
N ILE A 54 -1.11 0.36 -4.83
CA ILE A 54 -2.07 -0.48 -5.55
C ILE A 54 -3.20 -0.96 -4.62
N VAL A 55 -2.86 -1.46 -3.42
CA VAL A 55 -3.86 -1.93 -2.45
C VAL A 55 -4.79 -0.79 -2.01
N SER A 56 -4.27 0.43 -1.87
CA SER A 56 -5.09 1.61 -1.57
C SER A 56 -6.13 1.90 -2.67
N ILE A 57 -5.76 1.77 -3.94
CA ILE A 57 -6.69 1.94 -5.07
C ILE A 57 -7.75 0.83 -5.07
N LEU A 58 -7.35 -0.42 -4.82
CA LEU A 58 -8.27 -1.56 -4.75
C LEU A 58 -9.28 -1.40 -3.61
N GLU A 59 -8.83 -0.96 -2.44
CA GLU A 59 -9.71 -0.68 -1.30
C GLU A 59 -10.73 0.41 -1.64
N GLY A 60 -10.28 1.53 -2.23
CA GLY A 60 -11.17 2.60 -2.67
C GLY A 60 -12.21 2.14 -3.69
N ASN A 61 -11.82 1.26 -4.63
CA ASN A 61 -12.73 0.70 -5.61
C ASN A 61 -13.76 -0.24 -4.97
N THR A 62 -13.34 -1.07 -4.01
CA THR A 62 -14.23 -1.95 -3.25
C THR A 62 -15.20 -1.16 -2.37
N LEU A 63 -14.75 -0.09 -1.71
CA LEU A 63 -15.61 0.85 -0.97
C LEU A 63 -16.65 1.51 -1.88
N LYS A 64 -16.25 1.95 -3.08
CA LYS A 64 -17.16 2.53 -4.08
C LYS A 64 -18.22 1.51 -4.53
N LYS A 65 -17.85 0.24 -4.73
CA LYS A 65 -18.80 -0.85 -5.05
C LYS A 65 -19.77 -1.14 -3.90
N LEU A 66 -19.35 -0.94 -2.66
CA LEU A 66 -20.17 -1.07 -1.46
C LEU A 66 -21.07 0.16 -1.19
N GLY A 67 -21.02 1.21 -2.03
CA GLY A 67 -21.75 2.46 -1.81
C GLY A 67 -21.22 3.26 -0.61
N GLN A 68 -20.04 2.91 -0.08
CA GLN A 68 -19.40 3.60 1.02
C GLN A 68 -18.49 4.72 0.51
N PRO A 69 -18.26 5.77 1.30
CA PRO A 69 -17.29 6.80 0.94
C PRO A 69 -15.90 6.17 0.82
N ALA A 70 -15.38 6.11 -0.40
CA ALA A 70 -14.04 5.60 -0.71
C ALA A 70 -12.90 6.45 -0.12
N GLY A 71 -13.24 7.58 0.50
CA GLY A 71 -12.31 8.54 1.08
C GLY A 71 -11.26 9.00 0.07
N ASN A 72 -10.10 9.37 0.59
CA ASN A 72 -8.97 9.85 -0.21
C ASN A 72 -8.06 8.70 -0.69
N ALA A 73 -8.64 7.56 -1.08
CA ALA A 73 -7.88 6.36 -1.48
C ALA A 73 -6.86 6.62 -2.60
N TRP A 74 -7.22 7.48 -3.57
CA TRP A 74 -6.33 7.93 -4.64
C TRP A 74 -5.18 8.81 -4.15
N LEU A 75 -5.44 9.71 -3.19
CA LEU A 75 -4.41 10.53 -2.58
C LEU A 75 -3.42 9.67 -1.79
N ASN A 76 -3.93 8.70 -1.01
CA ASN A 76 -3.10 7.74 -0.29
C ASN A 76 -2.22 6.94 -1.27
N ALA A 77 -2.79 6.50 -2.39
CA ALA A 77 -2.03 5.82 -3.43
C ALA A 77 -0.92 6.70 -4.02
N ALA A 78 -1.24 7.96 -4.35
CA ALA A 78 -0.28 8.92 -4.87
C ALA A 78 0.86 9.18 -3.87
N ILE A 79 0.56 9.28 -2.57
CA ILE A 79 1.57 9.42 -1.51
C ILE A 79 2.47 8.18 -1.48
N TYR A 80 1.91 6.97 -1.50
CA TYR A 80 2.71 5.74 -1.49
C TYR A 80 3.62 5.62 -2.72
N PHE A 81 3.13 5.99 -3.91
CA PHE A 81 3.95 6.05 -5.11
C PHE A 81 5.03 7.15 -5.04
N ALA A 82 4.73 8.32 -4.49
CA ALA A 82 5.73 9.35 -4.30
C ALA A 82 6.85 8.87 -3.35
N VAL A 83 6.47 8.23 -2.24
CA VAL A 83 7.41 7.65 -1.26
C VAL A 83 8.24 6.51 -1.87
N SER A 84 7.67 5.72 -2.79
CA SER A 84 8.44 4.66 -3.47
C SER A 84 9.53 5.23 -4.40
N LEU A 85 9.35 6.45 -4.92
CA LEU A 85 10.31 7.09 -5.82
C LEU A 85 11.45 7.82 -5.09
N VAL A 86 11.23 8.33 -3.87
CA VAL A 86 12.25 9.04 -3.07
C VAL A 86 13.58 8.26 -2.99
N PRO A 87 13.58 6.96 -2.68
CA PRO A 87 14.77 6.11 -2.73
C PRO A 87 15.56 6.12 -4.04
N LEU A 88 14.86 6.17 -5.17
CA LEU A 88 15.45 6.09 -6.50
C LEU A 88 16.07 7.43 -6.91
N LEU A 89 15.49 8.53 -6.44
CA LEU A 89 15.97 9.88 -6.70
C LEU A 89 17.20 10.23 -5.84
N ALA A 90 17.29 9.70 -4.62
CA ALA A 90 18.40 9.94 -3.71
C ALA A 90 19.72 9.22 -4.08
N HIS A 91 19.71 8.38 -5.12
CA HIS A 91 20.88 7.65 -5.64
C HIS A 91 21.53 8.31 -6.87
N ARG A 92 21.12 9.54 -7.23
CA ARG A 92 21.86 10.43 -8.15
C ARG A 92 22.87 11.27 -7.36
#